data_AF-A0A2D8S3Y6-F1
#
_entry.id   AF-A0A2D8S3Y6-F1
#
_cell.length_a   1.000
_cell.length_b   1.000
_cell.length_c   1.000
_cell.angle_alpha   90.00
_cell.angle_beta   90.00
_cell.angle_gamma   90.00
#
_symmetry.space_group_name_H-M   'P 1'
#
loop_
_entity.id
_entity.type
_entity.pdbx_description
1 polymer ?
#
loop_
_entity_poly.entity_id
_entity_poly.type
_entity_poly.pdbx_seq_one_letter_code
_entity_poly.pdbx_strand_id
1 'polypeptide(L)'
;MAKNVMVIGTGTIGEPLIGLLAEHKDALGLDDVVFFKRTPLSDEKGKVEALLRKGAKIVSTSDTLSDFKQLGFEDIEDVDNAYEDVGVIIDCTPSGNDNWENIYSSLDQSKRFMAQGSEHGFGPFFAWGINNDVLKNDSN
;
A
#
# COMPACT_ATOMS: atom_id res chain seq x y z
N MET A 1 12.27 4.57 -13.28
CA MET A 1 11.11 4.81 -12.41
C MET A 1 11.54 4.54 -10.98
N ALA A 2 11.02 5.30 -10.02
CA ALA A 2 11.24 5.03 -8.61
C ALA A 2 10.62 3.67 -8.25
N LYS A 3 11.27 2.92 -7.35
CA LYS A 3 10.81 1.62 -6.85
C LYS A 3 10.01 1.81 -5.57
N ASN A 4 8.94 2.60 -5.70
CA ASN A 4 8.04 2.92 -4.60
C ASN A 4 6.93 1.87 -4.50
N VAL A 5 6.67 1.42 -3.28
CA VAL A 5 5.60 0.45 -2.97
C VAL A 5 4.57 1.13 -2.09
N MET A 6 3.29 1.00 -2.46
CA MET A 6 2.17 1.42 -1.63
C MET A 6 1.43 0.21 -1.06
N VAL A 7 1.14 0.24 0.24
CA VAL A 7 0.29 -0.74 0.91
C VAL A 7 -1.04 -0.09 1.30
N ILE A 8 -2.15 -0.72 0.92
CA ILE A 8 -3.49 -0.25 1.22
C ILE A 8 -4.02 -0.99 2.45
N GLY A 9 -4.35 -0.24 3.50
CA GLY A 9 -4.91 -0.76 4.73
C GLY A 9 -3.86 -1.08 5.80
N THR A 10 -4.16 -0.67 7.04
CA THR A 10 -3.29 -0.85 8.22
C THR A 10 -3.88 -1.87 9.20
N GLY A 11 -4.48 -2.93 8.67
CA GLY A 11 -5.07 -4.03 9.45
C GLY A 11 -4.02 -5.09 9.84
N THR A 12 -4.49 -6.27 10.26
CA THR A 12 -3.66 -7.38 10.75
C THR A 12 -2.53 -7.79 9.81
N ILE A 13 -2.75 -7.73 8.49
CA ILE A 13 -1.73 -8.07 7.48
C ILE A 13 -0.95 -6.83 7.05
N GLY A 14 -1.66 -5.73 6.78
CA GLY A 14 -1.04 -4.52 6.23
C GLY A 14 -0.05 -3.87 7.18
N GLU A 15 -0.37 -3.74 8.47
CA GLU A 15 0.53 -3.13 9.46
C GLU A 15 1.91 -3.81 9.55
N PRO A 16 2.02 -5.13 9.80
CA PRO A 16 3.32 -5.77 9.84
C PRO A 16 4.03 -5.75 8.49
N LEU A 17 3.30 -5.84 7.36
CA LEU A 17 3.89 -5.77 6.03
C LEU A 17 4.54 -4.40 5.77
N ILE A 18 3.83 -3.30 6.08
CA ILE A 18 4.37 -1.94 5.96
C ILE A 18 5.64 -1.81 6.79
N GLY A 19 5.60 -2.27 8.05
CA GLY A 19 6.74 -2.21 8.95
C GLY A 19 7.96 -2.98 8.41
N LEU A 20 7.76 -4.18 7.89
CA LEU A 20 8.83 -5.01 7.31
C LEU A 20 9.41 -4.38 6.04
N LEU A 21 8.56 -3.91 5.13
CA LEU A 21 9.00 -3.27 3.89
C LEU A 21 9.80 -2.00 4.18
N ALA A 22 9.32 -1.15 5.09
CA ALA A 22 9.97 0.11 5.41
C ALA A 22 11.34 -0.12 6.10
N GLU A 23 11.39 -1.03 7.07
CA GLU A 23 12.61 -1.36 7.83
C GLU A 23 13.69 -2.03 6.98
N HIS A 24 13.31 -2.72 5.90
CA HIS A 24 14.22 -3.43 5.01
C HIS A 24 14.25 -2.88 3.58
N LYS A 25 13.79 -1.65 3.36
CA LYS A 25 13.65 -1.08 2.01
C LYS A 25 14.95 -1.10 1.21
N ASP A 26 16.08 -0.76 1.83
CA ASP A 26 17.39 -0.76 1.18
C ASP A 26 17.82 -2.16 0.74
N ALA A 27 17.60 -3.17 1.59
CA ALA A 27 17.93 -4.57 1.28
C ALA A 27 17.02 -5.15 0.17
N LEU A 28 15.79 -4.65 0.08
CA LEU A 28 14.84 -4.98 -0.98
C LEU A 28 15.05 -4.15 -2.25
N GLY A 29 15.91 -3.13 -2.20
CA GLY A 29 16.15 -2.20 -3.29
C GLY A 29 14.93 -1.32 -3.62
N LEU A 30 14.14 -0.97 -2.61
CA LEU A 30 13.00 -0.05 -2.69
C LEU A 30 13.44 1.37 -2.32
N ASP A 31 12.88 2.37 -2.99
CA ASP A 31 13.19 3.77 -2.70
C ASP A 31 12.35 4.25 -1.49
N ASP A 32 11.03 4.10 -1.58
CA ASP A 32 10.09 4.44 -0.51
C ASP A 32 8.96 3.41 -0.33
N VAL A 33 8.44 3.39 0.90
CA VAL A 33 7.25 2.62 1.28
C VAL A 33 6.19 3.60 1.75
N VAL A 34 5.06 3.59 1.07
CA VAL A 34 3.91 4.45 1.34
C VAL A 34 2.77 3.58 1.85
N PHE A 35 1.96 4.08 2.78
CA PHE A 35 0.74 3.37 3.19
C PHE A 35 -0.46 4.29 3.22
N PHE A 36 -1.58 3.75 2.72
CA PHE A 36 -2.86 4.43 2.73
C PHE A 36 -3.63 4.11 4.01
N LYS A 37 -4.12 5.17 4.67
CA LYS A 37 -5.00 5.05 5.83
C LYS A 37 -6.22 5.95 5.69
N ARG A 38 -7.39 5.35 5.48
CA ARG A 38 -8.65 6.07 5.25
C ARG A 38 -9.09 6.97 6.40
N THR A 39 -9.00 6.48 7.65
CA THR A 39 -9.66 7.15 8.79
C THR A 39 -8.64 7.60 9.84
N PRO A 40 -8.65 8.89 10.24
CA PRO A 40 -7.80 9.43 11.29
C PRO A 40 -8.34 9.05 12.67
N LEU A 41 -7.93 7.89 13.16
CA LEU A 41 -8.35 7.36 14.46
C LEU A 41 -7.31 7.68 15.53
N SER A 42 -7.72 8.37 16.60
CA SER A 42 -6.81 8.85 17.66
C SER A 42 -6.22 7.73 18.51
N ASP A 43 -6.97 6.64 18.71
CA ASP A 43 -6.53 5.41 19.38
C ASP A 43 -5.48 4.64 18.55
N GLU A 44 -5.46 4.84 17.23
CA GLU A 44 -4.44 4.26 16.34
C GLU A 44 -3.24 5.19 16.09
N LYS A 45 -3.16 6.35 16.77
CA LYS A 45 -2.05 7.29 16.59
C LYS A 45 -0.68 6.65 16.82
N GLY A 46 -0.52 5.90 17.92
CA GLY A 46 0.75 5.25 18.25
C GLY A 46 1.20 4.21 17.21
N LYS A 47 0.23 3.55 16.55
CA LYS A 47 0.47 2.62 15.44
C LYS A 47 1.05 3.35 14.23
N VAL A 48 0.39 4.43 13.82
CA VAL A 48 0.84 5.26 12.68
C VAL A 48 2.25 5.80 12.94
N GLU A 49 2.49 6.37 14.13
CA GLU A 49 3.82 6.87 14.51
C GLU A 49 4.90 5.77 14.48
N ALA A 50 4.55 4.53 14.85
CA ALA A 50 5.49 3.41 14.77
C ALA A 50 5.91 3.09 13.34
N LEU A 51 4.98 3.14 12.38
CA LEU A 51 5.26 2.94 10.96
C LEU A 51 6.10 4.09 10.39
N LEU A 52 5.78 5.34 10.75
CA LEU A 52 6.57 6.51 10.35
C LEU A 52 8.01 6.44 10.88
N ARG A 53 8.21 6.02 12.14
CA ARG A 53 9.56 5.81 12.71
C ARG A 53 10.37 4.74 11.98
N LYS A 54 9.71 3.77 11.34
CA LYS A 54 10.37 2.76 10.49
C LYS A 54 10.70 3.28 9.08
N GLY A 55 10.34 4.53 8.76
CA GLY A 55 10.62 5.16 7.47
C GLY A 55 9.51 5.01 6.44
N ALA A 56 8.32 4.54 6.83
CA ALA A 56 7.15 4.55 5.96
C ALA A 56 6.55 5.97 5.87
N LYS A 57 5.85 6.27 4.77
CA LYS A 57 5.14 7.54 4.55
C LYS A 57 3.62 7.30 4.57
N ILE A 58 2.87 8.19 5.20
CA ILE A 58 1.41 8.09 5.28
C ILE A 58 0.76 8.91 4.18
N VAL A 59 -0.26 8.33 3.54
CA VAL A 59 -1.17 9.04 2.64
C VAL A 59 -2.62 8.77 2.99
N SER A 60 -3.47 9.72 2.64
CA SER A 60 -4.92 9.57 2.75
C SER A 60 -5.63 10.35 1.64
N THR A 61 -6.96 10.27 1.61
CA THR A 61 -7.79 11.08 0.72
C THR A 61 -7.76 12.56 1.12
N SER A 62 -7.83 13.46 0.13
CA SER A 62 -7.89 14.92 0.31
C SER A 62 -8.78 15.40 1.46
N ASP A 63 -9.96 14.80 1.60
CA ASP A 63 -11.00 15.17 2.57
C ASP A 63 -10.63 14.85 4.03
N THR A 64 -9.64 13.99 4.27
CA THR A 64 -9.22 13.57 5.63
C THR A 64 -7.86 14.14 6.04
N LEU A 65 -7.14 14.81 5.14
CA LEU A 65 -5.80 15.33 5.42
C LEU A 65 -5.80 16.33 6.58
N SER A 66 -6.81 17.20 6.68
CA SER A 66 -6.92 18.17 7.78
C SER A 66 -7.05 17.50 9.15
N ASP A 67 -7.71 16.36 9.20
CA ASP A 67 -7.99 15.64 10.44
C ASP A 67 -6.75 14.85 10.89
N PHE A 68 -5.99 14.28 9.95
CA PHE A 68 -4.68 13.71 10.24
C PHE A 68 -3.69 14.77 10.76
N LYS A 69 -3.68 15.97 10.17
CA LYS A 69 -2.86 17.09 10.66
C LYS A 69 -3.25 17.51 12.07
N GLN A 70 -4.54 17.57 12.39
CA GLN A 70 -5.02 17.81 13.77
C GLN A 70 -4.57 16.73 14.77
N LEU A 71 -4.35 15.50 14.32
CA LEU A 71 -3.76 14.43 15.14
C LEU A 71 -2.23 14.54 15.29
N GLY A 72 -1.59 15.47 14.59
CA GLY A 72 -0.15 15.74 14.63
C GLY A 72 0.66 15.07 13.51
N PHE A 73 0.00 14.59 12.45
CA PHE A 73 0.67 14.05 11.27
C PHE A 73 0.79 15.15 10.20
N GLU A 74 1.86 15.95 10.29
CA GLU A 74 2.08 17.09 9.39
C GLU A 74 2.51 16.65 7.98
N ASP A 75 3.36 15.63 7.90
CA ASP A 75 3.91 15.08 6.64
C ASP A 75 2.97 14.02 6.02
N ILE A 76 1.69 14.34 5.89
CA ILE A 76 0.69 13.52 5.20
C ILE A 76 0.37 14.10 3.82
N GLU A 77 0.32 13.22 2.82
CA GLU A 77 0.04 13.59 1.43
C GLU A 77 -1.26 12.97 0.91
N ASP A 78 -1.75 13.53 -0.20
CA ASP A 78 -2.88 12.98 -0.93
C ASP A 78 -2.51 11.68 -1.63
N VAL A 79 -3.38 10.67 -1.51
CA VAL A 79 -3.23 9.38 -2.17
C VAL A 79 -3.18 9.51 -3.70
N ASP A 80 -3.82 10.52 -4.29
CA ASP A 80 -3.82 10.74 -5.75
C ASP A 80 -2.39 11.00 -6.27
N ASN A 81 -1.58 11.75 -5.51
CA ASN A 81 -0.17 11.94 -5.86
C ASN A 81 0.63 10.64 -5.72
N ALA A 82 0.35 9.87 -4.67
CA ALA A 82 1.03 8.60 -4.44
C ALA A 82 0.73 7.57 -5.54
N TYR A 83 -0.51 7.55 -6.08
CA TYR A 83 -0.87 6.66 -7.18
C TYR A 83 0.00 6.92 -8.42
N GLU A 84 0.38 8.16 -8.71
CA GLU A 84 1.25 8.48 -9.86
C GLU A 84 2.67 7.93 -9.65
N ASP A 85 3.23 8.09 -8.45
CA ASP A 85 4.64 7.80 -8.17
C ASP A 85 4.95 6.33 -7.85
N VAL A 86 3.95 5.54 -7.42
CA VAL A 86 4.19 4.15 -6.99
C VAL A 86 4.23 3.18 -8.17
N GLY A 87 5.15 2.22 -8.12
CA GLY A 87 5.24 1.15 -9.12
C GLY A 87 4.46 -0.11 -8.72
N VAL A 88 4.24 -0.31 -7.43
CA VAL A 88 3.57 -1.50 -6.88
C VAL A 88 2.53 -1.08 -5.85
N ILE A 89 1.34 -1.67 -5.94
CA ILE A 89 0.25 -1.47 -4.98
C ILE A 89 -0.14 -2.83 -4.40
N ILE A 90 -0.10 -2.94 -3.07
CA ILE A 90 -0.44 -4.15 -2.31
C ILE A 90 -1.68 -3.87 -1.47
N ASP A 91 -2.81 -4.43 -1.88
CA ASP A 91 -4.08 -4.30 -1.17
C ASP A 91 -4.24 -5.33 -0.06
N CYS A 92 -4.18 -4.85 1.18
CA CYS A 92 -4.38 -5.62 2.40
C CYS A 92 -5.78 -5.39 3.01
N THR A 93 -6.75 -4.90 2.23
CA THR A 93 -8.16 -4.71 2.60
C THR A 93 -9.06 -5.77 1.95
N PRO A 94 -10.22 -6.12 2.55
CA PRO A 94 -11.17 -7.08 1.97
C PRO A 94 -11.98 -6.45 0.82
N SER A 95 -11.41 -5.47 0.13
CA SER A 95 -12.04 -4.66 -0.91
C SER A 95 -11.12 -4.54 -2.13
N GLY A 96 -10.21 -5.50 -2.33
CA GLY A 96 -9.26 -5.47 -3.43
C GLY A 96 -9.95 -5.50 -4.79
N ASN A 97 -10.94 -6.38 -4.96
CA ASN A 97 -11.75 -6.41 -6.19
C ASN A 97 -12.53 -5.10 -6.40
N ASP A 98 -13.14 -4.55 -5.35
CA ASP A 98 -13.87 -3.28 -5.44
C ASP A 98 -12.92 -2.12 -5.80
N ASN A 99 -11.74 -2.07 -5.19
CA ASN A 99 -10.73 -1.07 -5.49
C ASN A 99 -10.18 -1.24 -6.91
N TRP A 100 -10.13 -2.47 -7.43
CA TRP A 100 -9.79 -2.71 -8.84
C TRP A 100 -10.80 -2.06 -9.79
N GLU A 101 -12.07 -2.36 -9.60
CA GLU A 101 -13.15 -1.85 -10.45
C GLU A 101 -13.24 -0.31 -10.41
N ASN A 102 -13.06 0.29 -9.23
CA ASN A 102 -13.31 1.71 -9.03
C ASN A 102 -12.06 2.59 -9.12
N ILE A 103 -10.85 2.02 -8.96
CA ILE A 103 -9.59 2.78 -8.86
C ILE A 103 -8.52 2.16 -9.76
N TYR A 104 -8.05 0.96 -9.44
CA TYR A 104 -6.79 0.44 -10.00
C TYR A 104 -6.83 0.20 -11.51
N SER A 105 -7.99 -0.21 -12.04
CA SER A 105 -8.18 -0.40 -13.48
C SER A 105 -8.05 0.89 -14.30
N SER A 106 -8.15 2.06 -13.66
CA SER A 106 -7.99 3.37 -14.30
C SER A 106 -6.56 3.92 -14.23
N LEU A 107 -5.70 3.35 -13.37
CA LEU A 107 -4.31 3.78 -13.19
C LEU A 107 -3.43 3.30 -14.36
N ASP A 108 -2.19 3.77 -14.42
CA ASP A 108 -1.21 3.24 -15.39
C ASP A 108 -1.03 1.73 -15.20
N GLN A 109 -1.34 0.98 -16.26
CA GLN A 109 -1.30 -0.48 -16.31
C GLN A 109 0.14 -1.03 -16.38
N SER A 110 1.16 -0.18 -16.42
CA SER A 110 2.56 -0.58 -16.21
C SER A 110 2.88 -0.91 -14.75
N LYS A 111 2.04 -0.46 -13.81
CA LYS A 111 2.15 -0.75 -12.36
C LYS A 111 1.88 -2.23 -12.08
N ARG A 112 2.26 -2.70 -10.90
CA ARG A 112 1.94 -4.05 -10.41
C ARG A 112 0.96 -3.98 -9.25
N PHE A 113 0.02 -4.93 -9.22
CA PHE A 113 -1.02 -4.99 -8.23
C PHE A 113 -1.01 -6.34 -7.53
N MET A 114 -1.24 -6.34 -6.22
CA MET A 114 -1.37 -7.53 -5.41
C MET A 114 -2.54 -7.34 -4.47
N ALA A 115 -3.28 -8.41 -4.20
CA ALA A 115 -4.33 -8.41 -3.20
C ALA A 115 -4.18 -9.61 -2.27
N GLN A 116 -4.83 -9.54 -1.12
CA GLN A 116 -4.88 -10.65 -0.17
C GLN A 116 -5.67 -11.85 -0.72
N GLY A 117 -5.40 -13.03 -0.16
CA GLY A 117 -5.95 -14.30 -0.66
C GLY A 117 -7.48 -14.45 -0.56
N SER A 118 -8.20 -13.57 0.13
CA SER A 118 -9.66 -13.55 0.11
C SER A 118 -10.24 -12.99 -1.20
N GLU A 119 -9.46 -12.21 -1.94
CA GLU A 119 -9.88 -11.52 -3.17
C GLU A 119 -9.81 -12.47 -4.38
N HIS A 120 -10.76 -13.41 -4.44
CA HIS A 120 -10.84 -14.37 -5.54
C HIS A 120 -11.08 -13.63 -6.86
N GLY A 121 -10.30 -13.99 -7.89
CA GLY A 121 -10.42 -13.39 -9.22
C GLY A 121 -9.60 -12.12 -9.43
N PHE A 122 -8.97 -11.56 -8.39
CA PHE A 122 -8.10 -10.38 -8.54
C PHE A 122 -6.87 -10.67 -9.41
N GLY A 123 -6.31 -11.87 -9.28
CA GLY A 123 -5.15 -12.32 -10.02
C GLY A 123 -4.85 -13.79 -9.70
N PRO A 124 -3.81 -14.38 -10.30
CA PRO A 124 -3.43 -15.74 -9.98
C PRO A 124 -2.92 -15.81 -8.52
N PHE A 125 -3.36 -16.84 -7.80
CA PHE A 125 -2.77 -17.13 -6.48
C PHE A 125 -1.27 -17.37 -6.62
N PHE A 126 -0.50 -16.84 -5.67
CA PHE A 126 0.95 -16.98 -5.68
C PHE A 126 1.47 -17.43 -4.31
N ALA A 127 2.35 -18.43 -4.33
CA ALA A 127 3.11 -18.87 -3.18
C ALA A 127 4.56 -19.18 -3.61
N TRP A 128 5.50 -18.45 -3.02
CA TRP A 128 6.92 -18.61 -3.30
C TRP A 128 7.38 -20.05 -3.02
N GLY A 129 8.06 -20.65 -4.00
CA GLY A 129 8.54 -22.03 -3.95
C GLY A 129 7.50 -23.08 -4.40
N ILE A 130 6.25 -22.67 -4.65
CA ILE A 130 5.18 -23.58 -5.09
C ILE A 130 4.87 -23.37 -6.57
N ASN A 131 4.56 -22.14 -6.97
CA ASN A 131 4.11 -21.82 -8.33
C ASN A 131 4.80 -20.58 -8.93
N ASN A 132 6.13 -20.54 -8.80
CA ASN A 132 6.97 -19.44 -9.32
C ASN A 132 6.81 -19.18 -10.82
N ASP A 133 6.37 -20.18 -11.59
CA ASP A 133 6.10 -20.08 -13.01
C ASP A 133 4.99 -19.08 -13.35
N VAL A 134 4.07 -18.81 -12.41
CA VAL A 134 3.03 -17.77 -12.57
C VAL A 134 3.63 -16.38 -12.81
N LEU A 135 4.80 -16.09 -12.24
CA LEU A 135 5.48 -14.80 -12.39
C LEU A 135 6.09 -14.59 -13.78
N LYS A 136 6.07 -15.60 -14.66
CA LYS A 136 6.59 -15.48 -16.04
C LYS A 136 5.56 -14.91 -17.01
N ASN A 137 4.32 -14.76 -16.57
CA ASN A 137 3.28 -14.13 -17.38
C ASN A 137 3.38 -12.62 -17.19
N ASP A 138 3.49 -11.87 -18.29
CA ASP A 138 3.54 -10.39 -18.28
C ASP A 138 2.16 -9.73 -18.07
N SER A 139 1.14 -10.53 -17.75
CA SER A 139 -0.21 -10.05 -17.45
C SER A 139 -0.28 -9.57 -16.00
N ASN A 140 -0.80 -8.35 -15.80
CA ASN A 140 -1.35 -7.95 -14.51
C ASN A 140 -2.65 -8.70 -14.25
#